data_AF-A0A0G4H3A5-F1
#
_entry.id   AF-A0A0G4H3A5-F1
#
_cell.length_a   1.000
_cell.length_b   1.000
_cell.length_c   1.000
_cell.angle_alpha   90.00
_cell.angle_beta   90.00
_cell.angle_gamma   90.00
#
_symmetry.space_group_name_H-M   'P 1'
#
loop_
_entity.id
_entity.type
_entity.pdbx_description
1 polymer ?
#
loop_
_entity_poly.entity_id
_entity_poly.type
_entity_poly.pdbx_seq_one_letter_code
_entity_poly.pdbx_strand_id
1 'polypeptide(L)'
;MGDPNMLQGLLEDTVLKALEAKEEALDAEINRLDNMNEDDIEELRRKRLEQMKSASKERQSWMEIGHGTYSELFSEKEFFEAAKKSKRMV
;
A
#
# COMPACT_ATOMS: atom_id res chain seq x y z
N MET A 1 -13.82 -33.94 26.49
CA MET A 1 -13.10 -32.73 26.92
C MET A 1 -11.71 -32.83 26.34
N GLY A 2 -11.31 -31.93 25.45
CA GLY A 2 -9.97 -31.97 24.87
C GLY A 2 -8.94 -31.53 25.91
N ASP A 3 -7.84 -32.26 26.04
CA ASP A 3 -6.80 -31.98 27.03
C ASP A 3 -6.13 -30.63 26.72
N PRO A 4 -6.06 -29.69 27.69
CA PRO A 4 -5.46 -28.37 27.50
C PRO A 4 -4.01 -28.42 26.99
N ASN A 5 -3.26 -29.46 27.38
CA ASN A 5 -1.88 -29.68 26.98
C ASN A 5 -1.73 -30.04 25.48
N MET A 6 -2.74 -30.72 24.90
CA MET A 6 -2.76 -31.07 23.47
C MET A 6 -3.04 -29.83 22.61
N LEU A 7 -3.91 -28.93 23.08
CA LEU A 7 -4.18 -27.65 22.43
C LEU A 7 -2.97 -26.72 22.48
N GLN A 8 -2.23 -26.72 23.61
CA GLN A 8 -1.01 -25.94 23.75
C GLN A 8 0.09 -26.42 22.80
N GLY A 9 0.36 -27.73 22.72
CA GLY A 9 1.34 -28.29 21.78
C GLY A 9 0.98 -28.05 20.31
N LEU A 10 -0.32 -28.13 19.95
CA LEU A 10 -0.78 -27.79 18.60
C LEU A 10 -0.55 -26.31 18.28
N LEU A 11 -0.82 -25.42 19.24
CA LEU A 11 -0.58 -23.99 19.06
C LEU A 11 0.92 -23.69 18.89
N GLU A 12 1.78 -24.30 19.70
CA GLU A 12 3.24 -24.18 19.60
C GLU A 12 3.75 -24.62 18.22
N ASP A 13 3.30 -25.78 17.71
CA ASP A 13 3.65 -26.28 16.37
C ASP A 13 3.17 -25.35 15.26
N THR A 14 1.95 -24.79 15.38
CA THR A 14 1.44 -23.83 14.38
C THR A 14 2.24 -22.52 14.36
N VAL A 15 2.64 -22.03 15.52
CA VAL A 15 3.46 -20.81 15.64
C VAL A 15 4.87 -21.08 15.11
N LEU A 16 5.48 -22.22 15.43
CA LEU A 16 6.79 -22.60 14.91
C LEU A 16 6.77 -22.67 13.38
N LYS A 17 5.80 -23.36 12.78
CA LYS A 17 5.64 -23.43 11.32
C LYS A 17 5.43 -22.06 10.67
N ALA A 18 4.66 -21.18 11.32
CA ALA A 18 4.47 -19.82 10.82
C ALA A 18 5.76 -18.99 10.89
N LEU A 19 6.60 -19.21 11.90
CA LEU A 19 7.91 -18.56 12.03
C LEU A 19 8.90 -19.09 10.99
N GLU A 20 8.97 -20.41 10.79
CA GLU A 20 9.81 -21.05 9.78
C GLU A 20 9.46 -20.56 8.37
N ALA A 21 8.16 -20.54 8.03
CA ALA A 21 7.71 -20.02 6.72
C ALA A 21 8.05 -18.54 6.53
N LYS A 22 8.08 -17.76 7.61
CA LYS A 22 8.46 -16.34 7.56
C LYS A 22 9.98 -16.17 7.43
N GLU A 23 10.76 -17.02 8.08
CA GLU A 23 12.23 -17.05 7.95
C GLU A 23 12.62 -17.42 6.52
N GLU A 24 12.03 -18.47 5.95
CA GLU A 24 12.26 -18.88 4.56
C GLU A 24 11.90 -17.76 3.57
N ALA A 25 10.78 -17.07 3.78
CA ALA A 25 10.40 -15.93 2.96
C ALA A 25 11.40 -14.75 3.06
N LEU A 26 11.98 -14.52 4.25
CA LEU A 26 12.98 -13.49 4.46
C LEU A 26 14.30 -13.86 3.78
N ASP A 27 14.75 -15.10 3.94
CA ASP A 27 15.96 -15.61 3.28
C ASP A 27 15.84 -15.57 1.77
N ALA A 28 14.67 -15.90 1.22
CA ALA A 28 14.41 -15.80 -0.21
C ALA A 28 14.52 -14.34 -0.71
N GLU A 29 14.00 -13.37 0.05
CA GLU A 29 14.11 -11.95 -0.31
C GLU A 29 15.56 -11.44 -0.17
N ILE A 30 16.29 -11.84 0.87
CA ILE A 30 17.73 -11.50 1.01
C ILE A 30 18.50 -12.02 -0.19
N ASN A 31 18.34 -13.30 -0.54
CA ASN A 31 19.00 -13.90 -1.70
C ASN A 31 18.63 -13.18 -3.00
N ARG A 32 17.37 -12.79 -3.17
CA ARG A 32 16.93 -12.02 -4.34
C ARG A 32 17.62 -10.65 -4.41
N LEU A 33 17.73 -9.95 -3.29
CA LEU A 33 18.39 -8.65 -3.23
C LEU A 33 19.89 -8.77 -3.52
N ASP A 34 20.56 -9.79 -2.97
CA ASP A 34 21.99 -10.03 -3.18
C ASP A 34 22.33 -10.42 -4.62
N ASN A 35 21.40 -11.09 -5.31
CA ASN A 35 21.56 -11.50 -6.71
C ASN A 35 20.92 -10.52 -7.71
N MET A 36 20.48 -9.34 -7.26
CA MET A 36 19.88 -8.35 -8.12
C MET A 36 20.92 -7.77 -9.09
N ASN A 37 20.60 -7.77 -10.38
CA ASN A 37 21.51 -7.26 -11.41
C ASN A 37 21.22 -5.79 -11.78
N GLU A 38 22.03 -5.23 -12.68
CA GLU A 38 21.88 -3.83 -13.11
C GLU A 38 20.55 -3.55 -13.83
N ASP A 39 20.05 -4.51 -14.61
CA ASP A 39 18.78 -4.39 -15.32
C ASP A 39 17.58 -4.36 -14.35
N ASP A 40 17.59 -5.19 -13.30
CA ASP A 40 16.56 -5.22 -12.25
C ASP A 40 16.48 -3.87 -11.53
N ILE A 41 17.64 -3.26 -11.24
CA ILE A 41 17.73 -1.95 -10.59
C ILE A 41 17.16 -0.87 -11.50
N GLU A 42 17.47 -0.92 -12.80
CA GLU A 42 16.97 0.05 -13.77
C GLU A 42 15.45 -0.08 -13.98
N GLU A 43 14.91 -1.30 -14.01
CA GLU A 43 13.47 -1.51 -14.02
C GLU A 43 12.80 -0.92 -12.77
N LEU A 44 13.39 -1.13 -11.58
CA LEU A 44 12.88 -0.56 -10.34
C LEU A 44 12.87 0.98 -10.39
N ARG A 45 13.92 1.60 -10.94
CA ARG A 45 13.97 3.05 -11.15
C ARG A 45 12.89 3.53 -12.10
N ARG A 46 12.72 2.87 -13.25
CA ARG A 46 11.66 3.18 -14.22
C ARG A 46 10.29 3.14 -13.55
N LYS A 47 9.99 2.08 -12.80
CA LYS A 47 8.72 1.91 -12.08
C LYS A 47 8.49 3.02 -11.05
N ARG A 48 9.51 3.36 -10.25
CA ARG A 48 9.43 4.47 -9.29
C ARG A 48 9.17 5.81 -9.98
N LEU A 49 9.86 6.07 -11.10
CA LEU A 49 9.67 7.29 -11.87
C LEU A 49 8.26 7.38 -12.46
N GLU A 50 7.72 6.28 -12.99
CA GLU A 50 6.34 6.21 -13.48
C GLU A 50 5.32 6.48 -12.37
N GLN A 51 5.51 5.87 -11.19
CA GLN A 51 4.67 6.11 -10.02
C GLN A 51 4.72 7.58 -9.57
N MET A 52 5.91 8.18 -9.51
CA MET A 52 6.08 9.59 -9.18
C MET A 52 5.39 10.51 -10.20
N LYS A 53 5.54 10.22 -11.50
CA LYS A 53 4.85 10.96 -12.57
C LYS A 53 3.34 10.84 -12.45
N SER A 54 2.83 9.63 -12.21
CA SER A 54 1.40 9.38 -12.02
C SER A 54 0.85 10.16 -10.82
N ALA A 55 1.51 10.06 -9.66
CA ALA A 55 1.14 10.78 -8.46
C ALA A 55 1.20 12.31 -8.64
N SER A 56 2.17 12.81 -9.41
CA SER A 56 2.26 14.23 -9.74
C SER A 56 1.09 14.68 -10.60
N LYS A 57 0.68 13.89 -11.60
CA LYS A 57 -0.48 14.18 -12.46
C LYS A 57 -1.78 14.16 -11.65
N GLU A 58 -1.94 13.18 -10.76
CA GLU A 58 -3.10 13.11 -9.88
C GLU A 58 -3.18 14.31 -8.93
N ARG A 59 -2.04 14.73 -8.35
CA ARG A 59 -1.99 15.96 -7.56
C ARG A 59 -2.33 17.21 -8.37
N GLN A 60 -1.88 17.27 -9.62
CA GLN A 60 -2.22 18.37 -10.53
C GLN A 60 -3.72 18.43 -10.82
N SER A 61 -4.35 17.29 -11.14
CA SER A 61 -5.79 17.25 -11.37
C SER A 61 -6.60 17.59 -10.13
N TRP A 62 -6.11 17.23 -8.94
CA TRP A 62 -6.69 17.69 -7.68
C TRP A 62 -6.58 19.20 -7.50
N MET A 63 -5.42 19.80 -7.80
CA MET A 63 -5.28 21.26 -7.77
C MET A 63 -6.22 21.94 -8.77
N GLU A 64 -6.40 21.38 -9.97
CA GLU A 64 -7.32 21.93 -10.98
C GLU A 64 -8.78 21.94 -10.55
N ILE A 65 -9.22 20.96 -9.75
CA ILE A 65 -10.58 20.93 -9.18
C ILE A 65 -10.68 21.67 -7.84
N GLY A 66 -9.64 22.43 -7.45
CA GLY A 66 -9.66 23.31 -6.28
C GLY A 66 -9.16 22.68 -4.97
N HIS A 67 -8.49 21.52 -5.00
CA HIS A 67 -7.82 21.02 -3.78
C HIS A 67 -6.69 21.95 -3.36
N GLY A 68 -6.55 22.15 -2.05
CA GLY A 68 -5.53 23.03 -1.47
C GLY A 68 -5.95 24.49 -1.32
N THR A 69 -7.20 24.84 -1.67
CA THR A 69 -7.78 26.16 -1.42
C THR A 69 -9.04 26.05 -0.55
N TYR A 70 -9.31 27.09 0.23
CA TYR A 70 -10.56 27.19 0.97
C TYR A 70 -11.66 27.72 0.05
N SER A 71 -12.81 27.06 0.05
CA SER A 71 -13.98 27.46 -0.73
C SER A 71 -15.25 27.32 0.11
N GLU A 72 -16.09 28.36 0.08
CA GLU A 72 -17.40 28.35 0.73
C GLU A 72 -18.46 27.91 -0.29
N LEU A 73 -19.34 27.00 0.13
CA LEU A 73 -20.47 26.52 -0.67
C LEU A 73 -21.75 26.98 0.01
N PHE A 74 -22.63 27.66 -0.72
CA PHE A 74 -23.79 28.33 -0.16
C PHE A 74 -25.09 27.55 -0.38
N SER A 75 -25.02 26.41 -1.07
CA SER A 75 -26.17 25.52 -1.28
C SER A 75 -25.80 24.03 -1.26
N GLU A 76 -26.79 23.19 -0.91
CA GLU A 76 -26.65 21.73 -0.99
C GLU A 76 -26.34 21.25 -2.41
N LYS A 77 -26.86 21.94 -3.43
CA LYS A 77 -26.61 21.61 -4.83
C LYS A 77 -25.11 21.77 -5.18
N GLU A 78 -24.51 22.88 -4.77
CA GLU A 78 -23.08 23.13 -4.96
C GLU A 78 -22.21 22.10 -4.22
N PHE A 79 -22.62 21.71 -3.01
CA PHE A 79 -21.99 20.64 -2.25
C PHE A 79 -21.98 19.31 -3.01
N PHE A 80 -23.13 18.85 -3.52
CA PHE A 80 -23.19 17.59 -4.26
C PHE A 80 -22.45 17.64 -5.59
N GLU A 81 -22.41 18.79 -6.28
CA GLU A 81 -21.64 18.96 -7.50
C GLU A 81 -20.13 18.92 -7.22
N ALA A 82 -19.65 19.53 -6.14
CA ALA A 82 -18.26 19.46 -5.71
C ALA A 82 -17.86 18.03 -5.27
N ALA A 83 -18.71 17.36 -4.48
CA ALA A 83 -18.48 16.00 -4.01
C ALA A 83 -18.39 14.98 -5.15
N LYS A 84 -19.15 15.17 -6.24
CA LYS A 84 -19.07 14.29 -7.42
C LYS A 84 -17.77 14.45 -8.21
N LYS A 85 -17.14 15.62 -8.15
CA LYS A 85 -15.91 15.93 -8.90
C LYS A 85 -14.66 15.37 -8.24
N SER A 86 -14.68 15.11 -6.93
CA SER A 86 -13.54 14.53 -6.22
C SER A 86 -13.92 13.35 -5.34
N LYS A 87 -13.20 12.23 -5.51
CA LYS A 87 -13.28 11.08 -4.58
C LYS A 87 -12.68 11.38 -3.20
N ARG A 88 -11.99 12.51 -3.04
CA ARG A 88 -11.27 12.90 -1.82
C ARG A 88 -11.65 14.32 -1.37
N MET A 89 -12.94 14.66 -1.39
CA MET A 89 -13.41 15.90 -0.78
C MET A 89 -13.12 15.89 0.73
N VAL A 90 -12.56 16.98 1.26
CA VAL A 90 -12.23 17.17 2.69
C VAL A 90 -12.85 18.48 3.15
#